data_AF-A0A846TVD1-F1
#
_entry.id   AF-A0A846TVD1-F1
#
_cell.length_a   1.000
_cell.length_b   1.000
_cell.length_c   1.000
_cell.angle_alpha   90.00
_cell.angle_beta   90.00
_cell.angle_gamma   90.00
#
_symmetry.space_group_name_H-M   'P 1'
#
loop_
_entity.id
_entity.type
_entity.pdbx_description
1 polymer ?
#
loop_
_entity_poly.entity_id
_entity_poly.type
_entity_poly.pdbx_seq_one_letter_code
_entity_poly.pdbx_strand_id
1 'polypeptide(L)'
;MSDQSTPKPTTVVIGTKTEHPREIELPEPVSRPAPRLLLIDGHSLAFRAFFALSRAAEYGNGPAFVTSEGVHTEAVYGFLNTMAKMMRDHEPTHVVVSFHLGGPALRSQEYEDYKG
;
A
#
# COMPACT_ATOMS: atom_id res chain seq x y z
N MET A 1 10.55 36.22 -4.28
CA MET A 1 11.61 35.95 -3.28
C MET A 1 10.89 35.53 -2.01
N SER A 2 10.65 34.22 -1.87
CA SER A 2 9.90 33.69 -0.73
C SER A 2 10.85 33.55 0.44
N ASP A 3 10.53 34.26 1.52
CA ASP A 3 11.24 34.26 2.79
C ASP A 3 11.25 32.84 3.39
N GLN A 4 12.39 32.16 3.32
CA GLN A 4 12.64 30.95 4.10
C GLN A 4 13.09 31.38 5.49
N SER A 5 12.14 31.69 6.35
CA SER A 5 12.38 31.77 7.79
C SER A 5 12.76 30.36 8.26
N THR A 6 14.05 30.15 8.53
CA THR A 6 14.53 28.95 9.22
C THR A 6 13.86 28.89 10.59
N PRO A 7 13.26 27.74 10.98
CA PRO A 7 12.70 27.60 12.31
C PRO A 7 13.81 27.77 13.33
N LYS A 8 13.56 28.60 14.36
CA LYS A 8 14.52 28.83 15.45
C LYS A 8 14.83 27.47 16.12
N PRO A 9 16.11 27.09 16.29
CA PRO A 9 16.46 25.81 16.90
C PRO A 9 15.86 25.72 18.30
N THR A 10 15.22 24.59 18.58
CA THR A 10 14.58 24.36 19.88
C THR A 10 15.65 23.98 20.89
N THR A 11 15.93 24.85 21.86
CA THR A 11 16.86 24.57 22.96
C THR A 11 16.14 24.06 24.20
N VAL A 12 16.81 23.16 24.93
CA VAL A 12 16.41 22.69 26.27
C VAL A 12 17.54 22.95 27.25
N VAL A 13 17.19 23.50 28.41
CA VAL A 13 18.15 23.69 29.51
C VAL A 13 18.18 22.43 30.37
N ILE A 14 19.33 21.75 30.39
CA ILE A 14 19.59 20.59 31.25
C ILE A 14 20.33 21.05 32.51
N GLY A 15 19.99 20.46 33.66
CA GLY A 15 20.67 20.79 34.92
C GLY A 15 20.16 22.07 35.58
N THR A 16 18.87 22.40 35.43
CA THR A 16 18.26 23.60 36.06
C THR A 16 18.35 23.61 37.60
N LYS A 17 18.71 22.48 38.22
CA LYS A 17 18.95 22.34 39.67
C LYS A 17 20.43 22.16 40.04
N THR A 18 21.36 22.33 39.10
CA THR A 18 22.81 22.26 39.35
C THR A 18 23.42 23.67 39.31
N GLU A 19 24.65 23.81 39.81
CA GLU A 19 25.37 25.11 39.75
C GLU A 19 25.71 25.55 38.32
N HIS A 20 25.65 24.63 37.36
CA HIS A 20 25.97 24.88 35.96
C HIS A 20 24.89 24.30 35.03
N PRO A 21 23.76 25.01 34.86
CA PRO A 21 22.79 24.68 33.82
C PRO A 21 23.46 24.80 32.45
N ARG A 22 23.16 23.86 31.55
CA ARG A 22 23.64 23.88 30.17
C ARG A 22 22.47 23.94 29.21
N GLU A 23 22.53 24.87 28.28
CA GLU A 23 21.61 24.91 27.15
C GLU A 23 22.12 23.96 26.07
N ILE A 24 21.25 23.04 25.64
CA ILE A 24 21.55 22.06 24.59
C ILE A 24 20.55 22.27 23.46
N GLU A 25 21.08 22.41 22.25
CA GLU A 25 20.27 22.40 21.03
C GLU A 25 19.74 20.98 20.79
N LEU A 26 18.42 20.86 20.67
CA LEU A 26 17.82 19.60 20.25
C LEU A 26 18.12 19.36 18.76
N PRO A 27 18.35 18.10 18.35
CA PRO A 27 18.43 17.77 16.94
C PRO A 27 17.11 18.13 16.25
N GLU A 28 17.21 18.57 14.99
CA GLU A 28 16.05 18.82 14.15
C GLU A 28 15.12 17.60 14.13
N PRO A 29 13.81 17.77 14.44
CA PRO A 29 12.86 16.68 14.35
C PRO A 29 12.85 16.12 12.92
N VAL A 30 13.16 14.83 12.78
CA VAL A 30 13.09 14.19 11.46
C VAL A 30 11.62 14.11 11.05
N SER A 31 11.23 14.90 10.07
CA SER A 31 9.90 14.80 9.45
C SER A 31 9.73 13.40 8.88
N ARG A 32 8.75 12.65 9.39
CA ARG A 32 8.34 11.37 8.81
C ARG A 32 7.14 11.64 7.92
N PRO A 33 7.07 11.05 6.71
CA PRO A 33 5.88 11.18 5.87
C PRO A 33 4.64 10.71 6.64
N ALA A 34 3.53 11.39 6.42
CA ALA A 34 2.26 11.03 7.06
C ALA A 34 1.93 9.57 6.76
N PRO A 35 1.57 8.76 7.78
CA PRO A 35 1.31 7.34 7.57
C PRO A 35 0.12 7.16 6.62
N ARG A 36 0.31 6.35 5.58
CA ARG A 36 -0.72 6.03 4.60
C ARG A 36 -0.68 4.54 4.30
N LEU A 37 -1.81 3.87 4.54
CA LEU A 37 -2.00 2.45 4.28
C LEU A 37 -2.73 2.24 2.96
N LEU A 38 -2.13 1.47 2.06
CA LEU A 38 -2.81 0.89 0.90
C LEU A 38 -3.29 -0.53 1.26
N LEU A 39 -4.60 -0.71 1.39
CA LEU A 39 -5.24 -2.00 1.66
C LEU A 39 -5.91 -2.52 0.39
N ILE A 40 -5.54 -3.73 -0.03
CA ILE A 40 -5.98 -4.35 -1.29
C ILE A 40 -6.68 -5.67 -0.99
N ASP A 41 -7.87 -5.86 -1.55
CA ASP A 41 -8.48 -7.19 -1.66
C ASP A 41 -7.85 -7.94 -2.85
N GLY A 42 -7.10 -8.99 -2.53
CA GLY A 42 -6.32 -9.75 -3.48
C GLY A 42 -7.17 -10.53 -4.49
N HIS A 43 -8.30 -11.10 -4.05
CA HIS A 43 -9.14 -11.93 -4.92
C HIS A 43 -9.88 -11.08 -5.93
N SER A 44 -10.50 -9.98 -5.47
CA SER A 44 -11.23 -9.09 -6.37
C SER A 44 -10.30 -8.42 -7.39
N LEU A 45 -9.10 -8.01 -6.98
CA LEU A 45 -8.14 -7.41 -7.90
C LEU A 45 -7.59 -8.43 -8.91
N ALA A 46 -7.21 -9.64 -8.47
CA ALA A 46 -6.73 -10.69 -9.37
C ALA A 46 -7.80 -11.12 -10.39
N PHE A 47 -9.06 -11.25 -9.94
CA PHE A 47 -10.20 -11.55 -10.82
C PHE A 47 -10.37 -10.46 -11.89
N ARG A 48 -10.40 -9.19 -11.49
CA ARG A 48 -10.50 -8.05 -12.43
C ARG A 48 -9.34 -8.03 -13.42
N ALA A 49 -8.12 -8.26 -12.94
CA ALA A 49 -6.92 -8.30 -13.78
C ALA A 49 -7.01 -9.38 -14.86
N PHE A 50 -7.42 -10.59 -14.49
CA PHE A 50 -7.58 -11.71 -15.42
C PHE A 50 -8.53 -11.35 -16.56
N PHE A 51 -9.79 -10.99 -16.25
CA PHE A 51 -10.79 -10.75 -17.28
C PHE A 51 -10.52 -9.51 -18.14
N ALA A 52 -9.87 -8.48 -17.58
CA ALA A 52 -9.49 -7.30 -18.36
C ALA A 52 -8.48 -7.67 -19.47
N LEU A 53 -7.46 -8.45 -19.14
CA LEU A 53 -6.40 -8.81 -20.09
C LEU A 53 -6.84 -9.94 -21.03
N SER A 54 -7.57 -10.95 -20.55
CA SER A 54 -8.11 -12.01 -21.43
C SER A 54 -9.04 -11.42 -22.49
N ARG A 55 -9.92 -10.48 -22.13
CA ARG A 55 -10.79 -9.80 -23.12
C ARG A 55 -10.00 -8.94 -24.11
N ALA A 56 -8.93 -8.29 -23.66
CA ALA A 56 -8.08 -7.50 -24.55
C ALA A 56 -7.32 -8.38 -25.55
N ALA A 57 -6.87 -9.57 -25.13
CA ALA A 57 -6.26 -10.54 -26.01
C ALA A 57 -7.27 -11.15 -27.01
N GLU A 58 -8.46 -11.50 -26.56
CA GLU A 58 -9.49 -12.16 -27.38
C GLU A 58 -10.13 -11.22 -28.42
N TYR A 59 -10.45 -9.98 -28.04
CA TYR A 59 -11.23 -9.06 -28.89
C TYR A 59 -10.44 -7.85 -29.40
N GLY A 60 -9.24 -7.59 -28.86
CA GLY A 60 -8.50 -6.33 -29.06
C GLY A 60 -7.18 -6.44 -29.80
N ASN A 61 -6.83 -7.61 -30.36
CA ASN A 61 -5.48 -7.93 -30.86
C ASN A 61 -4.38 -7.70 -29.81
N GLY A 62 -4.72 -7.80 -28.52
CA GLY A 62 -3.76 -7.70 -27.43
C GLY A 62 -2.83 -8.92 -27.38
N PRO A 63 -1.65 -8.78 -26.74
CA PRO A 63 -0.75 -9.92 -26.54
C PRO A 63 -1.42 -10.97 -25.65
N ALA A 64 -1.21 -12.25 -25.96
CA ALA A 64 -1.56 -13.33 -25.06
C ALA A 64 -0.61 -13.31 -23.85
N PHE A 65 -1.15 -13.39 -22.63
CA PHE A 65 -0.37 -13.47 -21.40
C PHE A 65 -0.26 -14.92 -20.96
N VAL A 66 0.44 -15.72 -21.76
CA VAL A 66 0.59 -17.16 -21.53
C VAL A 66 2.06 -17.52 -21.67
N THR A 67 2.58 -18.37 -20.77
CA THR A 67 3.96 -18.87 -20.86
C THR A 67 4.12 -19.82 -22.06
N SER A 68 5.36 -20.15 -22.41
CA SER A 68 5.66 -21.16 -23.45
C SER A 68 5.06 -22.55 -23.15
N GLU A 69 4.76 -22.83 -21.88
CA GLU A 69 4.15 -24.07 -21.42
C GLU A 69 2.61 -24.00 -21.38
N GLY A 70 2.01 -22.89 -21.82
CA GLY A 70 0.56 -22.72 -21.82
C GLY A 70 -0.04 -22.22 -20.51
N VAL A 71 0.79 -21.75 -19.56
CA VAL A 71 0.30 -21.28 -18.25
C VAL A 71 -0.17 -19.82 -18.35
N HIS A 72 -1.42 -19.56 -17.96
CA HIS A 72 -2.00 -18.22 -17.90
C HIS A 72 -1.33 -17.33 -16.87
N THR A 73 -1.06 -16.08 -17.24
CA THR A 73 -0.35 -15.09 -16.42
C THR A 73 -1.08 -13.74 -16.32
N GLU A 74 -2.26 -13.61 -16.94
CA GLU A 74 -3.09 -12.40 -16.97
C GLU A 74 -3.33 -11.85 -15.55
N ALA A 75 -3.81 -12.72 -14.65
CA ALA A 75 -4.14 -12.32 -13.27
C ALA A 75 -2.92 -11.74 -12.55
N VAL A 76 -1.77 -12.41 -12.67
CA VAL A 76 -0.51 -12.01 -12.02
C VAL A 76 0.00 -10.70 -12.60
N TYR A 77 0.08 -10.61 -13.94
CA TYR A 77 0.59 -9.44 -14.63
C TYR A 77 -0.27 -8.19 -14.36
N GLY A 78 -1.59 -8.30 -14.54
CA GLY A 78 -2.51 -7.19 -14.32
C GLY A 78 -2.59 -6.76 -12.85
N PHE A 79 -2.53 -7.72 -11.92
CA PHE A 79 -2.48 -7.44 -10.48
C PHE A 79 -1.25 -6.61 -10.12
N LEU A 80 -0.06 -7.09 -10.50
CA LEU A 80 1.21 -6.43 -10.15
C LEU A 80 1.33 -5.06 -10.81
N ASN A 81 0.91 -4.90 -12.06
CA ASN A 81 0.91 -3.61 -12.74
C ASN A 81 -0.01 -2.59 -12.05
N THR A 82 -1.21 -3.03 -11.67
CA THR A 82 -2.17 -2.15 -10.98
C THR A 82 -1.65 -1.77 -9.60
N MET A 83 -1.10 -2.73 -8.84
CA MET A 83 -0.49 -2.49 -7.54
C MET A 83 0.68 -1.51 -7.65
N ALA A 84 1.60 -1.73 -8.61
CA ALA A 84 2.75 -0.85 -8.82
C ALA A 84 2.34 0.57 -9.22
N LYS A 85 1.26 0.71 -10.00
CA LYS A 85 0.67 2.03 -10.30
C LYS A 85 0.14 2.70 -9.04
N MET A 86 -0.64 2.00 -8.21
CA MET A 86 -1.16 2.57 -6.95
C MET A 86 -0.03 2.98 -6.00
N MET A 87 1.06 2.22 -5.94
CA MET A 87 2.23 2.59 -5.13
C MET A 87 2.88 3.89 -5.62
N ARG A 88 3.02 4.08 -6.93
CA ARG A 88 3.56 5.33 -7.51
C ARG A 88 2.63 6.51 -7.33
N ASP A 89 1.33 6.31 -7.53
CA ASP A 89 0.35 7.40 -7.54
C ASP A 89 0.00 7.89 -6.12
N HIS A 90 0.09 7.01 -5.12
CA HIS A 90 -0.35 7.32 -3.75
C HIS A 90 0.75 7.37 -2.71
N GLU A 91 1.97 6.94 -3.06
CA GLU A 91 3.15 6.90 -2.19
C GLU A 91 2.82 6.38 -0.77
N PRO A 92 2.20 5.19 -0.64
CA PRO A 92 1.83 4.67 0.67
C PRO A 92 3.07 4.31 1.47
N THR A 93 3.00 4.49 2.79
CA THR A 93 4.06 4.06 3.70
C THR A 93 3.94 2.58 4.09
N HIS A 94 2.74 2.01 3.95
CA HIS A 94 2.44 0.61 4.25
C HIS A 94 1.51 0.03 3.17
N VAL A 95 1.71 -1.24 2.83
CA VAL A 95 0.86 -1.97 1.88
C VAL A 95 0.43 -3.29 2.51
N VAL A 96 -0.87 -3.60 2.42
CA VAL A 96 -1.44 -4.88 2.86
C VAL A 96 -2.31 -5.44 1.75
N VAL A 97 -2.12 -6.71 1.43
CA VAL A 97 -2.96 -7.45 0.49
C VAL A 97 -3.61 -8.61 1.23
N SER A 98 -4.95 -8.65 1.26
CA SER A 98 -5.69 -9.73 1.89
C SER A 98 -6.09 -10.79 0.86
N PHE A 99 -5.71 -12.04 1.09
CA PHE A 99 -6.21 -13.19 0.35
C PHE A 99 -7.12 -14.00 1.26
N HIS A 100 -8.28 -14.42 0.74
CA HIS A 100 -9.19 -15.26 1.49
C HIS A 100 -8.71 -16.71 1.41
N LEU A 101 -8.33 -17.26 2.56
CA LEU A 101 -8.17 -18.70 2.70
C LEU A 101 -9.58 -19.32 2.63
N GLY A 102 -9.85 -20.07 1.57
CA GLY A 102 -11.15 -20.75 1.41
C GLY A 102 -11.45 -21.62 2.64
N GLY A 103 -12.66 -21.47 3.19
CA GLY A 103 -13.13 -22.19 4.37
C GLY A 103 -14.48 -21.64 4.83
N PRO A 104 -15.26 -22.40 5.63
CA PRO A 104 -16.53 -21.93 6.14
C PRO A 104 -16.27 -20.69 7.01
N ALA A 105 -16.69 -19.52 6.52
CA ALA A 105 -16.78 -18.35 7.37
C ALA A 105 -17.78 -18.67 8.48
N LEU A 106 -17.55 -18.19 9.70
CA LEU A 106 -18.48 -18.31 10.84
C LEU A 106 -19.95 -17.98 10.41
N ARG A 107 -20.09 -17.02 9.49
CA ARG A 107 -21.34 -16.57 8.86
C ARG A 107 -22.14 -17.66 8.11
N SER A 108 -21.46 -18.70 7.62
CA SER A 108 -22.10 -19.84 6.93
C SER A 108 -22.58 -20.92 7.91
N GLN A 109 -22.16 -20.86 9.18
CA GLN A 109 -22.61 -21.78 10.23
C GLN A 109 -23.84 -21.26 10.97
N GLU A 110 -24.05 -19.94 11.02
CA GLU A 110 -25.18 -19.32 11.70
C GLU A 110 -26.41 -19.09 10.79
N TYR A 111 -26.22 -19.05 9.47
CA TYR A 111 -27.30 -18.83 8.49
C TYR A 111 -27.07 -19.65 7.21
N GLU A 112 -27.78 -20.77 7.06
CA GLU A 112 -27.70 -21.60 5.85
C GLU A 112 -28.14 -20.85 4.58
N ASP A 113 -29.10 -19.93 4.68
CA ASP A 113 -29.64 -19.20 3.52
C ASP A 113 -28.77 -18.03 3.03
N TYR A 114 -27.60 -17.78 3.65
CA TYR A 114 -26.84 -16.54 3.44
C TYR A 114 -26.21 -16.40 2.03
N LYS A 115 -26.12 -17.47 1.25
CA LYS A 115 -25.63 -17.44 -0.14
C LYS A 115 -26.57 -18.02 -1.19
N GLY A 116 -27.80 -18.35 -0.79
CA GLY A 116 -28.84 -18.90 -1.66
C GLY A 116 -28.78 -20.42 -1.78
#